data_AF-A0A521HNJ5-F1
#
_entry.id   AF-A0A521HNJ5-F1
#
_cell.length_a   1.000
_cell.length_b   1.000
_cell.length_c   1.000
_cell.angle_alpha   90.00
_cell.angle_beta   90.00
_cell.angle_gamma   90.00
#
_symmetry.space_group_name_H-M   'P 1'
#
loop_
_entity.id
_entity.type
_entity.pdbx_description
1 polymer ?
#
loop_
_entity_poly.entity_id
_entity_poly.type
_entity_poly.pdbx_seq_one_letter_code
_entity_poly.pdbx_strand_id
1 'polypeptide(L)'
;DIDSDVDAKTVEEAGAKTIQLHTGGMCHLDAAMTRQGLDALGTDGLDLVVLENIGNLICTADYDTGAAKNAMILSVPEGDDKPLKYPHMFEIVDVLLVNKIDAMSFFDFDMKKLEERVKALNPNITVLPVSAKTGEGINAWAAWLEQAVSEWKKKS
;
A
#
# COMPACT_ATOMS: atom_id res chain seq x y z
N ASP A 1 7.45 -15.00 14.63
CA ASP A 1 7.48 -13.68 14.00
C ASP A 1 6.59 -12.81 14.86
N ILE A 2 7.17 -12.05 15.77
CA ILE A 2 6.43 -11.43 16.88
C ILE A 2 5.78 -10.11 16.43
N ASP A 3 6.33 -9.44 15.41
CA ASP A 3 5.83 -8.15 14.92
C ASP A 3 4.56 -8.32 14.06
N SER A 4 4.49 -9.38 13.24
CA SER A 4 3.32 -9.65 12.40
C SER A 4 2.03 -9.93 13.21
N ASP A 5 2.16 -10.57 14.38
CA ASP A 5 1.02 -10.80 15.29
C ASP A 5 0.48 -9.48 15.89
N VAL A 6 1.32 -8.44 15.98
CA VAL A 6 0.94 -7.12 16.49
C VAL A 6 0.09 -6.36 15.48
N ASP A 7 0.44 -6.45 14.19
CA ASP A 7 -0.30 -5.77 13.11
C ASP A 7 -1.72 -6.36 12.96
N ALA A 8 -1.82 -7.68 12.88
CA ALA A 8 -3.11 -8.37 12.75
C ALA A 8 -4.05 -8.07 13.93
N LYS A 9 -3.52 -8.00 15.16
CA LYS A 9 -4.28 -7.68 16.36
C LYS A 9 -4.77 -6.24 16.39
N THR A 10 -3.94 -5.30 15.95
CA THR A 10 -4.31 -3.87 15.89
C THR A 10 -5.48 -3.64 14.94
N VAL A 11 -5.48 -4.32 13.79
CA VAL A 11 -6.55 -4.23 12.80
C VAL A 11 -7.83 -4.92 13.30
N GLU A 12 -7.70 -6.04 14.02
CA GLU A 12 -8.85 -6.71 14.66
C GLU A 12 -9.50 -5.84 15.75
N GLU A 13 -8.70 -5.13 16.56
CA GLU A 13 -9.18 -4.16 17.55
C GLU A 13 -9.92 -2.98 16.90
N ALA A 14 -9.58 -2.62 15.66
CA ALA A 14 -10.29 -1.63 14.86
C ALA A 14 -11.61 -2.17 14.24
N GLY A 15 -11.92 -3.46 14.44
CA GLY A 15 -13.16 -4.11 14.03
C GLY A 15 -13.13 -4.76 12.65
N ALA A 16 -11.95 -4.85 12.02
CA ALA A 16 -11.80 -5.53 10.73
C ALA A 16 -11.42 -7.01 10.93
N LYS A 17 -11.92 -7.87 10.03
CA LYS A 17 -11.55 -9.29 10.03
C LYS A 17 -10.12 -9.44 9.50
N THR A 18 -9.27 -10.15 10.23
CA THR A 18 -7.87 -10.32 9.88
C THR A 18 -7.46 -11.78 9.91
N ILE A 19 -6.45 -12.11 9.11
CA ILE A 19 -5.68 -13.34 9.24
C ILE A 19 -4.22 -12.98 8.98
N GLN A 20 -3.30 -13.70 9.63
CA GLN A 20 -1.88 -13.58 9.33
C GLN A 20 -1.49 -14.59 8.25
N LEU A 21 -0.81 -14.12 7.21
CA LEU A 21 -0.16 -14.99 6.24
C LEU A 21 1.28 -15.26 6.65
N HIS A 22 1.66 -16.54 6.68
CA HIS A 22 3.05 -16.94 6.91
C HIS A 22 3.74 -17.18 5.57
N THR A 23 4.72 -16.33 5.24
CA THR A 23 5.42 -16.38 3.95
C THR A 23 6.46 -17.50 3.87
N GLY A 24 6.67 -18.27 4.94
CA GLY A 24 7.62 -19.38 4.98
C GLY A 24 9.08 -18.95 4.75
N GLY A 25 9.42 -17.68 4.97
CA GLY A 25 10.75 -17.12 4.73
C GLY A 25 10.94 -16.47 3.35
N MET A 26 9.88 -16.35 2.53
CA MET A 26 9.93 -15.60 1.27
C MET A 26 9.94 -14.08 1.51
N CYS A 27 10.55 -13.31 0.59
CA CYS A 27 10.63 -11.84 0.64
C CYS A 27 9.46 -11.10 -0.03
N HIS A 28 8.43 -11.83 -0.50
CA HIS A 28 7.24 -11.30 -1.17
C HIS A 28 6.03 -12.21 -0.91
N LEU A 29 4.83 -11.70 -1.19
CA LEU A 29 3.61 -12.47 -1.39
C LEU A 29 3.33 -12.65 -2.88
N ASP A 30 2.72 -13.77 -3.25
CA ASP A 30 2.25 -14.05 -4.61
C ASP A 30 0.73 -14.32 -4.65
N ALA A 31 0.20 -14.53 -5.85
CA ALA A 31 -1.23 -14.82 -6.05
C ALA A 31 -1.69 -16.15 -5.41
N ALA A 32 -0.80 -17.13 -5.21
CA ALA A 32 -1.15 -18.39 -4.57
C ALA A 32 -1.33 -18.20 -3.06
N MET A 33 -0.41 -17.47 -2.42
CA MET A 33 -0.53 -17.04 -1.02
C MET A 33 -1.76 -16.16 -0.79
N THR A 34 -2.03 -15.24 -1.73
CA THR A 34 -3.23 -14.39 -1.67
C THR A 34 -4.51 -15.22 -1.70
N ARG A 35 -4.59 -16.22 -2.60
CA ARG A 35 -5.74 -17.14 -2.66
C ARG A 35 -5.93 -17.90 -1.35
N GLN A 36 -4.85 -18.46 -0.78
CA GLN A 36 -4.91 -19.15 0.52
C GLN A 36 -5.42 -18.21 1.62
N GLY A 37 -4.98 -16.95 1.59
CA GLY A 37 -5.47 -15.93 2.50
C GLY A 37 -6.96 -15.67 2.34
N LEU A 38 -7.44 -15.48 1.11
CA LEU A 38 -8.87 -15.27 0.87
C LEU A 38 -9.72 -16.45 1.30
N ASP A 39 -9.27 -17.69 1.05
CA ASP A 39 -9.98 -18.90 1.45
C ASP A 39 -10.07 -19.02 2.99
N ALA A 40 -8.99 -18.71 3.70
CA ALA A 40 -8.95 -18.74 5.16
C ALA A 40 -9.72 -17.57 5.80
N LEU A 41 -9.64 -16.38 5.19
CA LEU A 41 -10.36 -15.21 5.63
C LEU A 41 -11.87 -15.40 5.43
N GLY A 42 -12.30 -16.04 4.34
CA GLY A 42 -13.70 -16.13 3.95
C GLY A 42 -14.22 -14.77 3.47
N THR A 43 -14.65 -14.70 2.21
CA THR A 43 -14.95 -13.42 1.54
C THR A 43 -16.44 -13.06 1.49
N ASP A 44 -17.31 -13.88 2.06
CA ASP A 44 -18.75 -13.65 2.03
C ASP A 44 -19.11 -12.33 2.73
N GLY A 45 -19.78 -11.43 1.99
CA GLY A 45 -20.18 -10.12 2.48
C GLY A 45 -19.06 -9.09 2.59
N LEU A 46 -17.86 -9.37 2.07
CA LEU A 46 -16.77 -8.39 1.99
C LEU A 46 -16.82 -7.59 0.68
N ASP A 47 -16.66 -6.27 0.81
CA ASP A 47 -16.60 -5.35 -0.33
C ASP A 47 -15.16 -4.99 -0.73
N LEU A 48 -14.23 -5.11 0.23
CA LEU A 48 -12.82 -4.77 0.11
C LEU A 48 -12.02 -5.75 0.98
N VAL A 49 -10.93 -6.26 0.44
CA VAL A 49 -9.90 -6.98 1.19
C VAL A 49 -8.58 -6.25 0.95
N VAL A 50 -7.86 -5.96 2.04
CA VAL A 50 -6.53 -5.35 1.97
C VAL A 50 -5.50 -6.43 2.22
N LEU A 51 -4.53 -6.56 1.30
CA LEU A 51 -3.38 -7.43 1.44
C LEU A 51 -2.16 -6.58 1.79
N GLU A 52 -1.71 -6.66 3.04
CA GLU A 52 -0.44 -6.06 3.44
C GLU A 52 0.72 -6.98 3.01
N ASN A 53 1.56 -6.48 2.11
CA ASN A 53 2.72 -7.21 1.61
C ASN A 53 3.93 -7.00 2.53
N ILE A 54 5.00 -7.75 2.29
CA ILE A 54 6.27 -7.59 3.01
C ILE A 54 6.87 -6.22 2.68
N GLY A 55 7.38 -5.52 3.70
CA GLY A 55 8.06 -4.23 3.58
C GLY A 55 9.36 -4.30 2.77
N ASN A 56 9.25 -4.34 1.45
CA ASN A 56 10.35 -4.40 0.48
C ASN A 56 9.92 -3.64 -0.79
N LEU A 57 10.84 -2.89 -1.41
CA LEU A 57 10.59 -2.12 -2.64
C LEU A 57 11.18 -2.79 -3.90
N ILE A 58 11.81 -3.97 -3.74
CA ILE A 58 12.43 -4.73 -4.82
C ILE A 58 11.61 -6.00 -5.07
N CYS A 59 11.65 -6.95 -4.13
CA CYS A 59 11.07 -8.28 -4.36
C CYS A 59 9.59 -8.22 -4.73
N THR A 60 8.81 -7.36 -4.05
CA THR A 60 7.35 -7.29 -4.21
C THR A 60 6.92 -6.72 -5.55
N ALA A 61 7.80 -6.02 -6.27
CA ALA A 61 7.44 -5.45 -7.56
C ALA A 61 7.31 -6.51 -8.66
N ASP A 62 8.05 -7.62 -8.54
CA ASP A 62 8.12 -8.65 -9.57
C ASP A 62 7.01 -9.72 -9.48
N TYR A 63 6.17 -9.68 -8.44
CA TYR A 63 5.19 -10.74 -8.17
C TYR A 63 3.77 -10.19 -8.12
N ASP A 64 2.94 -10.70 -9.03
CA ASP A 64 1.51 -10.43 -9.04
C ASP A 64 0.82 -11.17 -7.89
N THR A 65 0.06 -10.41 -7.10
CA THR A 65 -0.77 -10.92 -6.00
C THR A 65 -2.21 -11.19 -6.45
N GLY A 66 -2.58 -10.79 -7.67
CA GLY A 66 -3.97 -10.80 -8.16
C GLY A 66 -4.79 -9.62 -7.63
N ALA A 67 -4.14 -8.60 -7.06
CA ALA A 67 -4.82 -7.42 -6.55
C ALA A 67 -5.47 -6.59 -7.67
N ALA A 68 -6.67 -6.08 -7.42
CA ALA A 68 -7.36 -5.19 -8.35
C ALA A 68 -6.69 -3.80 -8.44
N LYS A 69 -6.05 -3.38 -7.35
CA LYS A 69 -5.33 -2.12 -7.19
C LYS A 69 -4.11 -2.31 -6.29
N ASN A 70 -3.01 -1.64 -6.64
CA ASN A 70 -1.78 -1.63 -5.88
C ASN A 70 -1.57 -0.25 -5.24
N ALA A 71 -1.49 -0.22 -3.91
CA ALA A 71 -1.16 0.97 -3.14
C ALA A 71 0.23 0.82 -2.52
N MET A 72 1.04 1.87 -2.60
CA MET A 72 2.34 1.93 -1.94
C MET A 72 2.38 3.08 -0.95
N ILE A 73 3.11 2.87 0.15
CA ILE A 73 3.39 3.89 1.15
C ILE A 73 4.90 4.20 1.10
N LEU A 74 5.23 5.47 0.89
CA LEU A 74 6.58 6.01 1.06
C LEU A 74 6.54 7.01 2.21
N SER A 75 7.37 6.84 3.24
CA SER A 75 7.43 7.81 4.33
C SER A 75 8.47 8.90 4.07
N VAL A 76 8.18 10.13 4.52
CA VAL A 76 9.09 11.28 4.42
C VAL A 76 10.53 10.99 4.86
N PRO A 77 10.80 10.30 6.00
CA PRO A 77 12.16 9.98 6.42
C PRO A 77 12.96 9.10 5.44
N GLU A 78 12.28 8.39 4.54
CA GLU A 78 12.96 7.55 3.55
C GLU A 78 13.58 8.41 2.43
N GLY A 79 13.06 9.61 2.16
CA GLY A 79 13.60 10.55 1.17
C GLY A 79 12.91 10.49 -0.20
N ASP A 80 12.86 11.65 -0.88
CA ASP A 80 12.20 11.82 -2.18
C ASP A 80 12.91 11.13 -3.36
N ASP A 81 14.07 10.52 -3.11
CA ASP A 81 14.92 9.88 -4.11
C ASP A 81 14.61 8.41 -4.38
N LYS A 82 13.68 7.81 -3.62
CA LYS A 82 13.27 6.41 -3.78
C LYS A 82 12.78 6.02 -5.18
N PRO A 83 12.04 6.87 -5.93
CA PRO A 83 11.67 6.55 -7.31
C PRO A 83 12.88 6.32 -8.22
N LEU A 84 14.01 7.00 -7.97
CA LEU A 84 15.23 6.83 -8.76
C LEU A 84 15.94 5.51 -8.43
N LYS A 85 15.83 5.06 -7.18
CA LYS A 85 16.50 3.86 -6.68
C LYS A 85 15.71 2.58 -6.93
N TYR A 86 14.39 2.68 -6.97
CA TYR A 86 13.46 1.55 -7.07
C TYR A 86 12.40 1.78 -8.16
N PRO A 87 12.79 2.12 -9.40
CA PRO A 87 11.86 2.63 -10.41
C PRO A 87 10.70 1.67 -10.69
N HIS A 88 10.98 0.37 -10.74
CA HIS A 88 9.97 -0.64 -11.07
C HIS A 88 8.78 -0.63 -10.10
N MET A 89 9.01 -0.43 -8.81
CA MET A 89 7.93 -0.35 -7.82
C MET A 89 6.98 0.83 -8.10
N PHE A 90 7.51 1.97 -8.53
CA PHE A 90 6.71 3.16 -8.83
C PHE A 90 5.97 3.06 -10.18
N GLU A 91 6.42 2.19 -11.09
CA GLU A 91 5.77 1.92 -12.38
C GLU A 91 4.46 1.15 -12.22
N ILE A 92 4.37 0.24 -11.25
CA ILE A 92 3.29 -0.75 -11.15
C ILE A 92 2.18 -0.39 -10.16
N VAL A 93 2.37 0.65 -9.35
CA VAL A 93 1.41 1.07 -8.32
C VAL A 93 0.38 2.06 -8.89
N ASP A 94 -0.87 1.94 -8.46
CA ASP A 94 -1.94 2.86 -8.86
C ASP A 94 -1.94 4.14 -8.03
N VAL A 95 -1.51 4.04 -6.77
CA VAL A 95 -1.51 5.15 -5.81
C VAL A 95 -0.31 5.07 -4.88
N LEU A 96 0.33 6.23 -4.70
CA LEU A 96 1.41 6.46 -3.75
C LEU A 96 0.91 7.33 -2.60
N LEU A 97 0.93 6.78 -1.40
CA LEU A 97 0.72 7.53 -0.17
C LEU A 97 2.07 8.03 0.34
N VAL A 98 2.26 9.35 0.38
CA VAL A 98 3.44 9.96 0.99
C VAL A 98 3.14 10.21 2.46
N ASN A 99 3.52 9.28 3.33
CA ASN A 99 3.15 9.31 4.74
C ASN A 99 4.16 10.10 5.60
N LYS A 100 3.72 10.49 6.80
CA LYS A 100 4.49 11.26 7.79
C LYS A 100 4.81 12.68 7.31
N ILE A 101 3.90 13.32 6.58
CA ILE A 101 4.07 14.73 6.16
C ILE A 101 4.23 15.69 7.33
N ASP A 102 3.72 15.34 8.51
CA ASP A 102 3.93 16.08 9.76
C ASP A 102 5.41 16.15 10.19
N ALA A 103 6.26 15.29 9.63
CA ALA A 103 7.69 15.28 9.90
C ALA A 103 8.53 16.03 8.85
N MET A 104 7.93 16.57 7.77
CA MET A 104 8.68 17.18 6.66
C MET A 104 9.66 18.26 7.08
N SER A 105 9.36 19.06 8.11
CA SER A 105 10.27 20.10 8.59
C SER A 105 11.60 19.58 9.16
N PHE A 106 11.70 18.27 9.43
CA PHE A 106 12.90 17.63 9.99
C PHE A 106 13.74 16.89 8.94
N PHE A 107 13.27 16.79 7.69
CA PHE A 107 13.93 16.04 6.63
C PHE A 107 14.06 16.90 5.38
N ASP A 108 15.13 16.68 4.62
CA ASP A 108 15.30 17.28 3.29
C ASP A 108 14.47 16.47 2.28
N PHE A 109 13.14 16.61 2.37
CA PHE A 109 12.19 15.94 1.50
C PHE A 109 11.47 16.97 0.63
N ASP A 110 11.60 16.82 -0.68
CA ASP A 110 10.99 17.69 -1.68
C ASP A 110 9.83 16.99 -2.39
N MET A 111 8.60 17.37 -2.01
CA MET A 111 7.37 16.80 -2.58
C MET A 111 7.29 17.02 -4.10
N LYS A 112 7.76 18.17 -4.62
CA LYS A 112 7.69 18.45 -6.04
C LYS A 112 8.63 17.56 -6.83
N LYS A 113 9.87 17.39 -6.35
CA LYS A 113 10.83 16.47 -6.98
C LYS A 113 10.32 15.03 -6.94
N LEU A 114 9.72 14.61 -5.83
CA LEU A 114 9.10 13.29 -5.75
C LEU A 114 8.03 13.14 -6.85
N GLU A 115 7.07 14.06 -6.91
CA GLU A 115 5.98 14.02 -7.90
C GLU A 115 6.51 13.99 -9.34
N GLU A 116 7.49 14.82 -9.68
CA GLU A 116 8.12 14.84 -11.00
C GLU A 116 8.74 13.49 -11.36
N ARG A 117 9.51 12.89 -10.44
CA ARG A 117 10.18 11.59 -10.66
C ARG A 117 9.18 10.45 -10.79
N VAL A 118 8.18 10.45 -9.92
CA VAL A 118 7.11 9.43 -9.91
C VAL A 118 6.28 9.52 -11.19
N LYS A 119 5.90 10.73 -11.63
CA LYS A 119 5.14 10.94 -12.86
C LYS A 119 5.94 10.64 -14.13
N ALA A 120 7.27 10.76 -14.09
CA ALA A 120 8.14 10.34 -15.18
C ALA A 120 8.12 8.81 -15.39
N LEU A 121 7.96 8.04 -14.31
CA LEU A 121 7.86 6.58 -14.36
C LEU A 121 6.43 6.11 -14.65
N ASN A 122 5.46 6.71 -13.98
CA ASN A 122 4.05 6.35 -14.09
C ASN A 122 3.18 7.62 -14.18
N PRO A 123 2.80 8.06 -15.39
CA PRO A 123 1.97 9.25 -15.57
C PRO A 123 0.58 9.15 -14.90
N ASN A 124 0.07 7.93 -14.73
CA ASN A 124 -1.29 7.66 -14.26
C ASN A 124 -1.39 7.51 -12.73
N ILE A 125 -0.26 7.38 -12.02
CA ILE A 125 -0.25 7.20 -10.57
C ILE A 125 -0.92 8.38 -9.86
N THR A 126 -1.72 8.08 -8.83
CA THR A 126 -2.23 9.10 -7.91
C THR A 126 -1.23 9.28 -6.77
N VAL A 127 -0.81 10.51 -6.46
CA VAL A 127 0.06 10.80 -5.31
C VAL A 127 -0.75 11.52 -4.24
N LEU A 128 -0.81 10.97 -3.03
CA LEU A 128 -1.58 11.51 -1.91
C LEU A 128 -0.65 11.77 -0.71
N PRO A 129 -0.44 13.03 -0.31
CA PRO A 129 0.25 13.35 0.93
C PRO A 129 -0.65 13.02 2.12
N VAL A 130 -0.14 12.26 3.09
CA VAL A 130 -0.89 11.84 4.28
C VAL A 130 -0.05 11.92 5.56
N SER A 131 -0.73 12.10 6.70
CA SER A 131 -0.16 11.89 8.02
C SER A 131 -1.09 10.99 8.82
N ALA A 132 -0.70 9.73 8.99
CA ALA A 132 -1.43 8.81 9.86
C ALA A 132 -1.49 9.29 11.33
N LYS A 133 -0.56 10.16 11.74
CA LYS A 133 -0.50 10.73 13.10
C LYS A 133 -1.54 11.83 13.32
N THR A 134 -1.72 12.72 12.34
CA THR A 134 -2.60 13.89 12.47
C THR A 134 -3.97 13.70 11.80
N GLY A 135 -4.09 12.69 10.93
CA GLY A 135 -5.27 12.45 10.10
C GLY A 135 -5.29 13.25 8.79
N GLU A 136 -4.32 14.12 8.55
CA GLU A 136 -4.21 14.88 7.30
C GLU A 136 -4.13 13.92 6.09
N GLY A 137 -4.93 14.20 5.05
CA GLY A 137 -4.96 13.42 3.82
C GLY A 137 -5.72 12.08 3.90
N ILE A 138 -6.06 11.58 5.09
CA ILE A 138 -6.72 10.26 5.25
C ILE A 138 -8.10 10.22 4.58
N ASN A 139 -8.87 11.32 4.60
CA ASN A 139 -10.16 11.39 3.90
C ASN A 139 -10.00 11.28 2.37
N ALA A 140 -8.95 11.87 1.80
CA ALA A 140 -8.68 11.77 0.37
C ALA A 140 -8.27 10.34 -0.01
N TRP A 141 -7.49 9.68 0.86
CA TRP A 141 -7.16 8.27 0.70
C TRP A 141 -8.41 7.37 0.76
N ALA A 142 -9.27 7.56 1.77
CA ALA A 142 -10.51 6.80 1.90
C ALA A 142 -11.44 6.99 0.68
N ALA A 143 -11.58 8.22 0.19
CA ALA A 143 -12.37 8.51 -1.01
C ALA A 143 -11.81 7.82 -2.26
N TRP A 144 -10.48 7.75 -2.40
CA TRP A 144 -9.83 7.02 -3.49
C TRP A 144 -10.15 5.52 -3.42
N LEU A 145 -10.10 4.91 -2.22
CA LEU A 145 -10.47 3.51 -2.01
C LEU A 145 -11.94 3.25 -2.37
N GLU A 146 -12.86 4.09 -1.88
CA GLU A 146 -14.29 3.98 -2.19
C GLU A 146 -14.56 4.04 -3.70
N GLN A 147 -13.87 4.95 -4.40
CA GLN A 147 -13.94 5.06 -5.85
C GLN A 147 -13.41 3.79 -6.53
N ALA A 148 -12.25 3.29 -6.12
CA ALA A 148 -11.66 2.07 -6.68
C ALA A 148 -12.58 0.85 -6.51
N VAL A 149 -13.20 0.69 -5.34
CA VAL A 149 -14.19 -0.38 -5.08
C VAL A 149 -15.41 -0.21 -5.97
N SER A 150 -15.95 1.01 -6.08
CA SER A 150 -17.12 1.30 -6.93
C SER A 150 -16.84 0.98 -8.41
N GLU A 151 -15.66 1.35 -8.91
CA GLU A 151 -15.25 1.09 -10.28
C GLU A 151 -15.05 -0.40 -10.56
N TRP A 152 -14.46 -1.14 -9.61
CA TRP A 152 -14.29 -2.58 -9.74
C TRP A 152 -15.64 -3.30 -9.81
N LYS A 153 -16.56 -2.97 -8.90
CA LYS A 153 -17.92 -3.56 -8.86
C LYS A 153 -18.76 -3.29 -10.11
N LYS A 154 -18.48 -2.22 -10.86
CA LYS A 154 -19.16 -1.93 -12.14
C LYS A 154 -18.64 -2.77 -13.31
N LYS A 155 -17.41 -3.30 -13.19
CA LYS A 155 -16.74 -4.08 -14.24
C LYS A 155 -16.96 -5.59 -14.07
N SER A 156 -17.19 -6.04 -12.84
CA SER A 156 -17.51 -7.42 -12.45
C SER A 156 -18.99 -7.74 -12.66
#